data_AF-C0INE5-F1
#
_entry.id   AF-C0INE5-F1
#
_cell.length_a   1.000
_cell.length_b   1.000
_cell.length_c   1.000
_cell.angle_alpha   90.00
_cell.angle_beta   90.00
_cell.angle_gamma   90.00
#
_symmetry.space_group_name_H-M   'P 1'
#
loop_
_entity.id
_entity.type
_entity.pdbx_description
1 polymer ?
#
loop_
_entity_poly.entity_id
_entity_poly.type
_entity_poly.pdbx_seq_one_letter_code
_entity_poly.pdbx_strand_id
1 'polypeptide(L)'
;MSKQTSLVSLAITFLLGIQCVVLPGYAQIAEPAAGGSVRPDSTFLTWLKDLYEPGVMVGDDSIFINKETARLLQDTQYQHLVYPPVYTWPAAISFIQKQELKKAFWYFINLYPINSQNKELVVKSILVYDKIYRMEKILVSTFYTYSLTDPEIGTIEQGHSKVTAPHIMEKKLNALKEMLFYLDKYKPEGRKENVDKP
;
A
#
# COMPACT_ATOMS: atom_id res chain seq x y z
N MET A 1 -26.19 23.41 42.32
CA MET A 1 -25.63 22.11 41.90
C MET A 1 -26.62 21.51 40.90
N SER A 2 -26.34 21.17 39.65
CA SER A 2 -25.16 21.21 38.79
C SER A 2 -25.69 21.38 37.36
N LYS A 3 -25.13 22.33 36.60
CA LYS A 3 -25.38 22.50 35.15
C LYS A 3 -24.37 21.63 34.41
N GLN A 4 -24.81 20.73 33.54
CA GLN A 4 -23.92 20.16 32.52
C GLN A 4 -24.72 19.70 31.29
N THR A 5 -25.42 20.65 30.67
CA THR A 5 -25.63 20.65 29.22
C THR A 5 -24.36 21.23 28.57
N SER A 6 -23.97 20.69 27.41
CA SER A 6 -22.84 21.08 26.55
C SER A 6 -21.52 20.32 26.76
N LEU A 7 -21.47 19.10 26.24
CA LEU A 7 -20.22 18.40 25.87
C LEU A 7 -20.34 17.63 24.54
N VAL A 8 -21.31 17.99 23.69
CA VAL A 8 -21.51 17.40 22.35
C VAL A 8 -21.07 18.36 21.22
N SER A 9 -20.53 19.53 21.57
CA SER A 9 -20.22 20.59 20.59
C SER A 9 -18.77 21.06 20.57
N LEU A 10 -17.84 20.36 21.21
CA LEU A 10 -16.46 20.86 21.41
C LEU A 10 -15.38 19.79 21.20
N ALA A 11 -15.41 19.11 20.06
CA ALA A 11 -14.25 18.39 19.51
C ALA A 11 -14.26 18.29 17.98
N ILE A 12 -15.02 19.18 17.31
CA ILE A 12 -15.05 19.35 15.84
C ILE A 12 -14.20 20.57 15.40
N THR A 13 -13.50 21.22 16.34
CA THR A 13 -12.68 22.40 16.06
C THR A 13 -11.20 22.10 16.29
N PHE A 14 -10.63 21.20 15.49
CA PHE A 14 -9.17 21.13 15.28
C PHE A 14 -8.85 20.79 13.82
N LEU A 15 -9.66 21.37 12.93
CA LEU A 15 -9.36 21.60 11.51
C LEU A 15 -9.07 23.10 11.40
N LEU A 16 -7.93 23.46 10.80
CA LEU A 16 -7.38 24.81 10.57
C LEU A 16 -6.39 25.28 11.64
N GLY A 17 -5.11 24.92 11.48
CA GLY A 17 -4.07 25.51 12.32
C GLY A 17 -2.69 24.88 12.24
N ILE A 18 -2.15 24.59 11.05
CA ILE A 18 -0.69 24.53 10.89
C ILE A 18 -0.30 25.42 9.71
N GLN A 19 0.47 26.43 10.08
CA GLN A 19 0.96 27.52 9.27
C GLN A 19 1.81 27.00 8.12
N CYS A 20 1.55 27.57 6.95
CA CYS A 20 2.38 27.51 5.77
C CYS A 20 3.76 28.11 6.11
N VAL A 21 4.79 27.27 6.24
CA VAL A 21 6.17 27.74 6.21
C VAL A 21 6.48 28.10 4.76
N VAL A 22 6.57 29.40 4.50
CA VAL A 22 6.95 29.98 3.21
C VAL A 22 8.43 29.66 2.98
N LEU A 23 8.72 28.76 2.04
CA LEU A 23 10.05 28.65 1.45
C LEU A 23 10.21 29.78 0.42
N PRO A 24 11.24 30.64 0.53
CA PRO A 24 11.48 31.68 -0.46
C PRO A 24 12.17 31.06 -1.68
N GLY A 25 11.54 31.21 -2.84
CA GLY A 25 12.21 30.99 -4.12
C GLY A 25 11.50 30.02 -5.04
N TYR A 26 10.41 30.46 -5.66
CA TYR A 26 10.19 30.28 -7.09
C TYR A 26 9.40 31.50 -7.58
N ALA A 27 10.09 32.35 -8.33
CA ALA A 27 9.52 33.48 -9.02
C ALA A 27 8.64 33.01 -10.20
N GLN A 28 7.57 33.75 -10.43
CA GLN A 28 6.87 33.94 -11.71
C GLN A 28 6.15 32.71 -12.31
N ILE A 29 4.84 32.63 -12.05
CA ILE A 29 3.92 31.84 -12.88
C ILE A 29 3.69 32.63 -14.18
N ALA A 30 4.39 32.23 -15.25
CA ALA A 30 3.99 32.56 -16.61
C ALA A 30 2.78 31.71 -17.00
N GLU A 31 1.83 32.30 -17.72
CA GLU A 31 0.67 31.61 -18.30
C GLU A 31 1.10 30.36 -19.10
N PRO A 32 0.38 29.23 -19.03
CA PRO A 32 0.73 28.07 -19.81
C PRO A 32 0.37 28.34 -21.28
N ALA A 33 1.40 28.58 -22.09
CA ALA A 33 1.33 28.46 -23.52
C ALA A 33 0.96 27.01 -23.91
N ALA A 34 0.14 26.93 -24.95
CA ALA A 34 -0.46 25.73 -25.52
C ALA A 34 0.46 24.50 -25.62
N GLY A 35 -0.14 23.33 -25.32
CA GLY A 35 0.13 22.08 -26.04
C GLY A 35 1.53 21.48 -25.90
N GLY A 36 1.84 20.90 -24.75
CA GLY A 36 2.95 19.96 -24.60
C GLY A 36 2.49 18.74 -23.82
N SER A 37 2.41 17.57 -24.45
CA SER A 37 2.24 16.32 -23.71
C SER A 37 3.50 16.09 -22.87
N VAL A 38 3.44 16.39 -21.57
CA VAL A 38 4.52 16.06 -20.64
C VAL A 38 4.62 14.54 -20.59
N ARG A 39 5.61 13.97 -21.28
CA ARG A 39 5.89 12.54 -21.22
C ARG A 39 6.32 12.21 -19.79
N PRO A 40 5.78 11.17 -19.15
CA PRO A 40 6.21 10.77 -17.81
C PRO A 40 7.71 10.43 -17.82
N ASP A 41 8.42 10.89 -16.79
CA ASP A 41 9.85 10.63 -16.61
C ASP A 41 10.12 9.11 -16.56
N SER A 42 11.21 8.69 -17.21
CA SER A 42 11.69 7.30 -17.25
C SER A 42 11.90 6.71 -15.85
N THR A 43 12.33 7.53 -14.88
CA THR A 43 12.49 7.13 -13.48
C THR A 43 11.15 6.77 -12.84
N PHE A 44 10.13 7.60 -13.08
CA PHE A 44 8.78 7.38 -12.57
C PHE A 44 8.15 6.11 -13.17
N LEU A 45 8.30 5.91 -14.48
CA LEU A 45 7.78 4.70 -15.13
C LEU A 45 8.45 3.42 -14.61
N THR A 46 9.75 3.48 -14.33
CA THR A 46 10.49 2.35 -13.75
C THR A 46 10.01 2.07 -12.32
N TRP A 47 9.91 3.11 -11.48
CA TRP A 47 9.37 2.97 -10.13
C TRP A 47 7.94 2.40 -10.12
N LEU A 48 7.09 2.87 -11.03
CA LEU A 48 5.70 2.39 -11.15
C LEU A 48 5.64 0.93 -11.61
N LYS A 49 6.51 0.54 -12.54
CA LYS A 49 6.66 -0.85 -12.97
C LYS A 49 7.07 -1.74 -11.81
N ASP A 50 8.11 -1.36 -11.07
CA ASP A 50 8.61 -2.10 -9.91
C ASP A 50 7.53 -2.24 -8.83
N LEU A 51 6.71 -1.19 -8.64
CA LEU A 51 5.56 -1.21 -7.73
C LEU A 51 4.50 -2.24 -8.15
N TYR A 52 4.27 -2.43 -9.44
CA TYR A 52 3.26 -3.37 -9.98
C TYR A 52 3.79 -4.80 -10.15
N GLU A 53 5.11 -5.01 -10.15
CA GLU A 53 5.72 -6.31 -10.33
C GLU A 53 5.61 -7.17 -9.05
N PRO A 54 5.02 -8.37 -9.10
CA PRO A 54 5.05 -9.32 -7.98
C PRO A 54 6.48 -9.72 -7.62
N GLY A 55 6.73 -9.98 -6.34
CA GLY A 55 8.06 -10.37 -5.88
C GLY A 55 8.51 -11.76 -6.30
N VAL A 56 7.54 -12.67 -6.48
CA VAL A 56 7.76 -14.02 -6.98
C VAL A 56 6.87 -14.24 -8.19
N MET A 57 7.46 -14.68 -9.30
CA MET A 57 6.77 -15.06 -10.53
C MET A 57 7.18 -16.49 -10.91
N VAL A 58 6.19 -17.31 -11.28
CA VAL A 58 6.44 -18.67 -11.76
C VAL A 58 6.39 -18.64 -13.28
N GLY A 59 7.50 -18.97 -13.93
CA GLY A 59 7.56 -19.27 -15.36
C GLY A 59 7.41 -20.78 -15.60
N ASP A 60 7.56 -21.20 -16.86
CA ASP A 60 7.32 -22.59 -17.27
C ASP A 60 8.18 -23.60 -16.49
N ASP A 61 9.48 -23.33 -16.34
CA ASP A 61 10.43 -24.21 -15.65
C ASP A 61 11.26 -23.49 -14.56
N SER A 62 10.93 -22.23 -14.22
CA SER A 62 11.75 -21.43 -13.32
C SER A 62 10.95 -20.45 -12.46
N ILE A 63 11.44 -20.21 -11.24
CA ILE A 63 10.93 -19.17 -10.35
C ILE A 63 11.81 -17.93 -10.50
N PHE A 64 11.19 -16.79 -10.80
CA PHE A 64 11.84 -15.50 -10.85
C PHE A 64 11.53 -14.72 -9.58
N ILE A 65 12.56 -14.20 -8.92
CA ILE A 65 12.43 -13.27 -7.81
C ILE A 65 12.88 -11.88 -8.23
N ASN A 66 12.13 -10.85 -7.85
CA ASN A 66 12.53 -9.48 -8.14
C ASN A 66 13.54 -8.94 -7.10
N LYS A 67 14.04 -7.72 -7.33
CA LYS A 67 15.02 -7.07 -6.44
C LYS A 67 14.50 -6.90 -5.00
N GLU A 68 13.21 -6.64 -4.85
CA GLU A 68 12.57 -6.41 -3.55
C GLU A 68 12.55 -7.69 -2.72
N THR A 69 12.11 -8.81 -3.31
CA THR A 69 12.13 -10.12 -2.64
C THR A 69 13.56 -10.59 -2.40
N ALA A 70 14.47 -10.43 -3.37
CA ALA A 70 15.88 -10.76 -3.17
C ALA A 70 16.50 -10.00 -1.98
N ARG A 71 16.21 -8.70 -1.85
CA ARG A 71 16.66 -7.90 -0.70
C ARG A 71 16.11 -8.45 0.61
N LEU A 72 14.83 -8.79 0.64
CA LEU A 72 14.17 -9.32 1.83
C LEU A 72 14.74 -10.67 2.29
N LEU A 73 15.26 -11.48 1.37
CA LEU A 73 15.96 -12.74 1.68
C LEU A 73 17.38 -12.53 2.22
N GLN A 74 18.01 -11.39 1.95
CA GLN A 74 19.43 -11.15 2.20
C GLN A 74 19.68 -10.15 3.34
N ASP A 75 18.75 -9.22 3.58
CA ASP A 75 18.89 -8.11 4.52
C ASP A 75 17.95 -8.31 5.72
N THR A 76 18.51 -8.80 6.83
CA THR A 76 17.76 -9.04 8.07
C THR A 76 17.16 -7.76 8.66
N GLN A 77 17.83 -6.60 8.51
CA GLN A 77 17.26 -5.34 8.98
C GLN A 77 16.05 -4.95 8.15
N TYR A 78 16.13 -5.14 6.83
CA TYR A 78 14.99 -4.96 5.94
C TYR A 78 13.84 -5.89 6.30
N GLN A 79 14.14 -7.16 6.56
CA GLN A 79 13.15 -8.16 6.98
C GLN A 79 12.40 -7.70 8.25
N HIS A 80 13.11 -7.22 9.28
CA HIS A 80 12.47 -6.71 10.51
C HIS A 80 11.62 -5.45 10.29
N LEU A 81 11.93 -4.64 9.28
CA LEU A 81 11.10 -3.50 8.90
C LEU A 81 9.82 -3.94 8.17
N VAL A 82 9.85 -5.03 7.42
CA VAL A 82 8.68 -5.55 6.69
C VAL A 82 7.80 -6.41 7.60
N TYR A 83 8.40 -7.21 8.49
CA TYR A 83 7.73 -8.12 9.42
C TYR A 83 8.02 -7.72 10.88
N PRO A 84 7.50 -6.57 11.34
CA PRO A 84 7.60 -6.23 12.75
C PRO A 84 6.76 -7.21 13.59
N PRO A 85 7.06 -7.36 14.88
CA PRO A 85 6.19 -8.12 15.79
C PRO A 85 4.80 -7.51 15.93
N VAL A 86 4.66 -6.19 15.70
CA VAL A 86 3.38 -5.48 15.73
C VAL A 86 3.32 -4.47 14.59
N TYR A 87 2.31 -4.61 13.73
CA TYR A 87 2.01 -3.65 12.67
C TYR A 87 1.31 -2.42 13.24
N THR A 88 1.74 -1.23 12.85
CA THR A 88 1.20 0.03 13.37
C THR A 88 0.94 1.07 12.26
N TRP A 89 -0.06 1.92 12.48
CA TRP A 89 -0.37 3.03 11.57
C TRP A 89 0.79 4.03 11.39
N PRO A 90 1.49 4.49 12.45
CA PRO A 90 2.62 5.41 12.29
C PRO A 90 3.71 4.87 11.38
N ALA A 91 4.04 3.57 11.48
CA ALA A 91 5.01 2.93 10.60
C ALA A 91 4.52 2.90 9.14
N ALA A 92 3.27 2.51 8.91
CA ALA A 92 2.68 2.52 7.56
C ALA A 92 2.68 3.92 6.93
N ILE A 93 2.35 4.95 7.71
CA ILE A 93 2.39 6.36 7.27
C ILE A 93 3.82 6.77 6.93
N SER A 94 4.82 6.36 7.72
CA SER A 94 6.22 6.67 7.43
C SER A 94 6.69 6.06 6.10
N PHE A 95 6.22 4.87 5.74
CA PHE A 95 6.51 4.24 4.45
C PHE A 95 5.83 4.97 3.29
N ILE A 96 4.59 5.42 3.47
CA ILE A 96 3.90 6.29 2.50
C ILE A 96 4.71 7.56 2.23
N GLN A 97 5.16 8.24 3.29
CA GLN A 97 5.94 9.48 3.17
C GLN A 97 7.27 9.27 2.41
N LYS A 98 7.85 8.08 2.52
CA LYS A 98 9.08 7.68 1.81
C LYS A 98 8.83 7.09 0.42
N GLN A 99 7.57 7.06 -0.05
CA GLN A 99 7.15 6.40 -1.30
C GLN A 99 7.43 4.90 -1.35
N GLU A 100 7.55 4.26 -0.20
CA GLU A 100 7.80 2.83 -0.04
C GLU A 100 6.47 2.06 0.01
N LEU A 101 5.68 2.18 -1.07
CA LEU A 101 4.27 1.83 -1.06
C LEU A 101 4.00 0.34 -0.83
N LYS A 102 4.81 -0.59 -1.34
CA LYS A 102 4.62 -2.03 -1.04
C LYS A 102 4.67 -2.28 0.47
N LYS A 103 5.67 -1.75 1.17
CA LYS A 103 5.76 -1.88 2.64
C LYS A 103 4.55 -1.28 3.35
N ALA A 104 4.13 -0.08 2.93
CA ALA A 104 2.93 0.55 3.49
C ALA A 104 1.66 -0.32 3.32
N PHE A 105 1.46 -0.86 2.12
CA PHE A 105 0.27 -1.67 1.83
C PHE A 105 0.35 -3.07 2.44
N TRP A 106 1.55 -3.60 2.67
CA TRP A 106 1.74 -4.80 3.48
C TRP A 106 1.27 -4.56 4.92
N TYR A 107 1.61 -3.41 5.50
CA TYR A 107 1.09 -3.02 6.80
C TYR A 107 -0.43 -2.92 6.79
N PHE A 108 -1.04 -2.39 5.72
CA PHE A 108 -2.50 -2.33 5.61
C PHE A 108 -3.12 -3.73 5.58
N ILE A 109 -2.56 -4.68 4.84
CA ILE A 109 -3.00 -6.09 4.81
C ILE A 109 -3.01 -6.69 6.22
N ASN A 110 -1.98 -6.41 7.03
CA ASN A 110 -1.85 -6.94 8.38
C ASN A 110 -2.68 -6.18 9.43
N LEU A 111 -2.90 -4.88 9.26
CA LEU A 111 -3.73 -4.05 10.14
C LEU A 111 -5.23 -4.32 9.94
N TYR A 112 -5.63 -4.62 8.71
CA TYR A 112 -7.02 -4.79 8.30
C TYR A 112 -7.84 -5.79 9.14
N PRO A 113 -7.37 -7.02 9.40
CA PRO A 113 -8.16 -8.01 10.14
C PRO A 113 -8.16 -7.79 11.67
N ILE A 114 -7.47 -6.76 12.20
CA ILE A 114 -7.32 -6.58 13.66
C ILE A 114 -8.63 -6.14 14.32
N ASN A 115 -9.33 -5.16 13.74
CA ASN A 115 -10.60 -4.66 14.26
C ASN A 115 -11.36 -3.88 13.17
N SER A 116 -12.64 -3.57 13.42
CA SER A 116 -13.52 -2.87 12.49
C SER A 116 -13.02 -1.46 12.14
N GLN A 117 -12.42 -0.74 13.09
CA GLN A 117 -11.88 0.60 12.86
C GLN A 117 -10.71 0.56 11.86
N ASN A 118 -9.77 -0.37 12.04
CA ASN A 118 -8.66 -0.55 11.10
C ASN A 118 -9.16 -0.95 9.71
N LYS A 119 -10.13 -1.86 9.64
CA LYS A 119 -10.77 -2.23 8.38
C LYS A 119 -11.34 -1.01 7.66
N GLU A 120 -12.13 -0.18 8.33
CA GLU A 120 -12.70 1.03 7.74
C GLU A 120 -11.62 2.01 7.26
N LEU A 121 -10.59 2.25 8.08
CA LEU A 121 -9.49 3.16 7.74
C LEU A 121 -8.67 2.66 6.55
N VAL A 122 -8.38 1.36 6.48
CA VAL A 122 -7.66 0.76 5.35
C VAL A 122 -8.50 0.89 4.08
N VAL A 123 -9.79 0.54 4.10
CA VAL A 123 -10.67 0.67 2.93
C VAL A 123 -10.73 2.11 2.43
N LYS A 124 -10.94 3.10 3.31
CA LYS A 124 -10.92 4.51 2.92
C LYS A 124 -9.59 4.91 2.31
N SER A 125 -8.48 4.47 2.90
CA SER A 125 -7.13 4.77 2.41
C SER A 125 -6.89 4.20 1.01
N ILE A 126 -7.16 2.91 0.79
CA ILE A 126 -6.94 2.28 -0.54
C ILE A 126 -7.84 2.90 -1.61
N LEU A 127 -9.06 3.34 -1.27
CA LEU A 127 -9.96 4.02 -2.22
C LEU A 127 -9.45 5.41 -2.62
N VAL A 128 -8.76 6.11 -1.71
CA VAL A 128 -8.10 7.39 -2.04
C VAL A 128 -6.94 7.13 -3.00
N TYR A 129 -6.08 6.15 -2.71
CA TYR A 129 -4.95 5.82 -3.58
C TYR A 129 -5.37 5.24 -4.93
N ASP A 130 -6.50 4.55 -5.01
CA ASP A 130 -7.01 3.99 -6.26
C ASP A 130 -7.34 5.08 -7.29
N LYS A 131 -7.64 6.31 -6.85
CA LYS A 131 -7.83 7.44 -7.76
C LYS A 131 -6.56 7.83 -8.54
N ILE A 132 -5.39 7.47 -8.01
CA ILE A 132 -4.08 7.87 -8.53
C ILE A 132 -3.37 6.67 -9.18
N TYR A 133 -3.46 5.50 -8.53
CA TYR A 133 -2.77 4.29 -8.94
C TYR A 133 -3.75 3.15 -9.18
N ARG A 134 -3.33 2.11 -9.92
CA ARG A 134 -4.06 0.84 -10.00
C ARG A 134 -3.88 0.05 -8.71
N MET A 135 -4.68 0.36 -7.68
CA MET A 135 -4.49 -0.21 -6.34
C MET A 135 -4.67 -1.72 -6.28
N GLU A 136 -5.56 -2.28 -7.10
CA GLU A 136 -5.68 -3.73 -7.31
C GLU A 136 -4.32 -4.38 -7.61
N LYS A 137 -3.58 -3.83 -8.58
CA LYS A 137 -2.26 -4.33 -8.96
C LYS A 137 -1.25 -4.20 -7.83
N ILE A 138 -1.27 -3.07 -7.10
CA ILE A 138 -0.35 -2.83 -5.98
C ILE A 138 -0.60 -3.81 -4.85
N LEU A 139 -1.86 -4.02 -4.46
CA LEU A 139 -2.20 -4.92 -3.36
C LEU A 139 -1.83 -6.37 -3.70
N VAL A 140 -2.13 -6.81 -4.92
CA VAL A 140 -1.76 -8.15 -5.42
C VAL A 140 -0.24 -8.31 -5.48
N SER A 141 0.47 -7.36 -6.09
CA SER A 141 1.94 -7.43 -6.18
C SER A 141 2.58 -7.43 -4.79
N THR A 142 2.09 -6.61 -3.88
CA THR A 142 2.54 -6.54 -2.48
C THR A 142 2.34 -7.87 -1.76
N PHE A 143 1.16 -8.47 -1.88
CA PHE A 143 0.88 -9.76 -1.25
C PHE A 143 1.83 -10.85 -1.75
N TYR A 144 2.00 -10.98 -3.07
CA TYR A 144 2.91 -11.98 -3.65
C TYR A 144 4.39 -11.63 -3.49
N THR A 145 4.72 -10.40 -3.06
CA THR A 145 6.10 -10.03 -2.71
C THR A 145 6.47 -10.49 -1.30
N TYR A 146 5.55 -10.38 -0.33
CA TYR A 146 5.88 -10.57 1.08
C TYR A 146 5.28 -11.80 1.74
N SER A 147 4.19 -12.38 1.21
CA SER A 147 3.51 -13.50 1.90
C SER A 147 4.34 -14.78 1.95
N LEU A 148 5.09 -15.10 0.89
CA LEU A 148 5.87 -16.34 0.78
C LEU A 148 7.15 -16.33 1.63
N THR A 149 7.54 -15.16 2.12
CA THR A 149 8.75 -14.90 2.89
C THR A 149 8.45 -14.37 4.28
N ASP A 150 7.16 -14.30 4.64
CA ASP A 150 6.69 -13.90 5.96
C ASP A 150 7.00 -15.02 6.97
N PRO A 151 7.79 -14.74 8.02
CA PRO A 151 8.11 -15.74 9.05
C PRO A 151 6.89 -16.24 9.82
N GLU A 152 5.76 -15.52 9.83
CA GLU A 152 4.50 -16.01 10.39
C GLU A 152 3.85 -17.10 9.52
N ILE A 153 4.16 -17.14 8.23
CA ILE A 153 3.54 -18.05 7.25
C ILE A 153 4.41 -19.27 7.01
N GLY A 154 5.73 -19.11 6.97
CA GLY A 154 6.63 -20.16 6.55
C GLY A 154 8.09 -19.93 6.91
N THR A 155 8.89 -20.96 6.64
CA THR A 155 10.35 -20.92 6.76
C THR A 155 10.97 -21.07 5.38
N ILE A 156 12.20 -20.58 5.23
CA ILE A 156 12.99 -20.81 4.02
C ILE A 156 14.03 -21.86 4.37
N GLU A 157 13.82 -23.08 3.88
CA GLU A 157 14.68 -24.23 4.11
C GLU A 157 15.41 -24.54 2.81
N GLN A 158 16.75 -24.51 2.83
CA GLN A 158 17.60 -24.85 1.67
C GLN A 158 17.26 -24.06 0.38
N GLY A 159 16.86 -22.79 0.52
CA GLY A 159 16.50 -21.93 -0.61
C GLY A 159 15.07 -22.10 -1.13
N HIS A 160 14.28 -22.99 -0.53
CA HIS A 160 12.87 -23.19 -0.86
C HIS A 160 11.97 -22.66 0.27
N SER A 161 10.93 -21.91 -0.09
CA SER A 161 9.90 -21.50 0.86
C SER A 161 9.01 -22.68 1.20
N LYS A 162 8.82 -22.93 2.49
CA LYS A 162 7.96 -23.96 3.05
C LYS A 162 6.88 -23.29 3.88
N VAL A 163 5.64 -23.37 3.42
CA VAL A 163 4.48 -22.83 4.13
C VAL A 163 4.16 -23.75 5.30
N THR A 164 4.42 -23.27 6.52
CA THR A 164 4.17 -24.01 7.77
C THR A 164 2.84 -23.61 8.41
N ALA A 165 2.34 -22.41 8.12
CA ALA A 165 1.08 -21.87 8.63
C ALA A 165 0.14 -21.44 7.48
N PRO A 166 -0.42 -22.39 6.72
CA PRO A 166 -1.31 -22.08 5.59
C PRO A 166 -2.56 -21.31 6.01
N HIS A 167 -3.07 -21.55 7.22
CA HIS A 167 -4.21 -20.84 7.79
C HIS A 167 -3.95 -19.33 7.99
N ILE A 168 -2.71 -18.92 8.33
CA ILE A 168 -2.32 -17.51 8.45
C ILE A 168 -2.28 -16.87 7.07
N MET A 169 -1.66 -17.55 6.10
CA MET A 169 -1.63 -17.09 4.71
C MET A 169 -3.04 -16.90 4.14
N GLU A 170 -3.94 -17.87 4.38
CA GLU A 170 -5.34 -17.81 3.96
C GLU A 170 -6.07 -16.63 4.60
N LYS A 171 -5.85 -16.36 5.90
CA LYS A 171 -6.43 -15.19 6.57
C LYS A 171 -5.99 -13.89 5.92
N LYS A 172 -4.70 -13.73 5.59
CA LYS A 172 -4.17 -12.55 4.90
C LYS A 172 -4.70 -12.45 3.46
N LEU A 173 -4.83 -13.59 2.77
CA LEU A 173 -5.43 -13.65 1.43
C LEU A 173 -6.91 -13.27 1.44
N ASN A 174 -7.68 -13.69 2.43
CA ASN A 174 -9.09 -13.32 2.59
C ASN A 174 -9.24 -11.82 2.88
N ALA A 175 -8.35 -11.24 3.71
CA ALA A 175 -8.30 -9.79 3.89
C ALA A 175 -8.03 -9.06 2.57
N LEU A 176 -7.04 -9.52 1.79
CA LEU A 176 -6.76 -8.99 0.46
C LEU A 176 -7.99 -9.07 -0.46
N LYS A 177 -8.62 -10.25 -0.58
CA LYS A 177 -9.82 -10.45 -1.42
C LYS A 177 -10.95 -9.49 -1.05
N GLU A 178 -11.17 -9.27 0.24
CA GLU A 178 -12.18 -8.33 0.70
C GLU A 178 -11.83 -6.87 0.36
N MET A 179 -10.56 -6.47 0.49
CA MET A 179 -10.09 -5.16 0.03
C MET A 179 -10.34 -4.96 -1.47
N LEU A 180 -10.01 -5.97 -2.29
CA LEU A 180 -10.22 -5.95 -3.73
C LEU A 180 -11.71 -5.85 -4.08
N PHE A 181 -12.57 -6.55 -3.35
CA PHE A 181 -14.03 -6.42 -3.49
C PHE A 181 -14.50 -4.98 -3.26
N TYR A 182 -13.99 -4.30 -2.22
CA TYR A 182 -14.34 -2.90 -1.99
C TYR A 182 -13.82 -1.96 -3.07
N LEU A 183 -12.60 -2.18 -3.58
CA LEU A 183 -12.07 -1.41 -4.70
C LEU A 183 -12.94 -1.53 -5.94
N ASP A 184 -13.39 -2.74 -6.27
CA ASP A 184 -14.28 -2.98 -7.41
C ASP A 184 -15.67 -2.36 -7.20
N LYS A 185 -16.27 -2.61 -6.02
CA LYS A 185 -17.58 -2.09 -5.64
C LYS A 185 -17.66 -0.56 -5.74
N TYR A 186 -16.61 0.14 -5.32
CA TYR A 186 -16.55 1.60 -5.31
C TYR A 186 -15.72 2.18 -6.47
N LYS A 187 -15.41 1.37 -7.49
CA LYS A 187 -14.69 1.82 -8.68
C LYS A 187 -15.56 2.83 -9.44
N PRO A 188 -15.05 4.02 -9.77
CA PRO A 188 -15.79 4.98 -10.59
C PRO A 188 -16.05 4.39 -11.98
N GLU A 189 -17.24 4.61 -12.53
CA GLU A 189 -17.75 3.94 -13.74
C GLU A 189 -16.80 4.07 -14.95
N GLY A 190 -16.11 5.20 -15.10
CA GLY A 190 -15.12 5.42 -16.18
C GLY A 190 -13.83 4.60 -16.10
N ARG A 191 -13.63 3.77 -15.06
CA ARG A 191 -12.47 2.85 -14.93
C ARG A 191 -12.85 1.36 -14.98
N LYS A 192 -14.11 1.03 -15.25
CA LYS A 192 -14.59 -0.35 -15.34
C LYS A 192 -14.27 -1.02 -16.70
N GLU A 193 -13.86 -0.26 -17.72
CA GLU A 193 -13.81 -0.73 -19.13
C GLU A 193 -12.44 -1.18 -19.70
N ASN A 194 -11.35 -1.20 -18.94
CA ASN A 194 -10.02 -1.55 -19.49
C ASN A 194 -9.49 -2.93 -19.06
N VAL A 195 -10.37 -3.89 -18.75
CA VAL A 195 -9.97 -5.25 -18.34
C VAL A 195 -10.25 -6.33 -19.40
N ASP A 196 -11.11 -6.05 -20.39
CA ASP A 196 -11.54 -7.03 -21.42
C ASP A 196 -11.13 -6.64 -22.86
N LYS A 197 -9.85 -6.30 -23.10
CA LYS A 197 -9.33 -6.42 -24.47
C LYS A 197 -8.15 -7.40 -24.50
N PRO A 198 -8.27 -8.51 -25.28
CA PRO A 198 -7.18 -9.46 -25.46
C PRO A 198 -5.96 -8.81 -26.13
#